data_AF-A0AAN9ERX9-F1
#
_entry.id   AF-A0AAN9ERX9-F1
#
_cell.length_a   1.000
_cell.length_b   1.000
_cell.length_c   1.000
_cell.angle_alpha   90.00
_cell.angle_beta   90.00
_cell.angle_gamma   90.00
#
_symmetry.space_group_name_H-M   'P 1'
#
loop_
_entity.id
_entity.type
_entity.pdbx_description
1 polymer ?
#
loop_
_entity_poly.entity_id
_entity_poly.type
_entity_poly.pdbx_seq_one_letter_code
_entity_poly.pdbx_strand_id
1 'polypeptide(L)'
;MAPEAHIAMYKVCNNDDFPESAILAAMDIAIEDGVDVLSLSLGLGSLPFFDDPIALGAFAAIQKGIFVSCSAANAGPGYSTLSNEAPWILTVGASTIDRKIVASAKLGNGAEYEGESLFQPKDFIPQLLPLVYLGANGVNTTALCFPRSLKNIDVKGKVRISVKEH
;
A
#
# COMPACT_ATOMS: atom_id res chain seq x y z
N MET A 1 -6.55 -6.74 -18.01
CA MET A 1 -5.42 -5.90 -18.49
C MET A 1 -5.48 -5.82 -20.00
N ALA A 2 -5.08 -4.69 -20.58
CA ALA A 2 -5.15 -4.42 -22.02
C ALA A 2 -3.85 -3.75 -22.51
N PRO A 3 -2.86 -4.53 -23.01
CA PRO A 3 -1.55 -4.01 -23.41
C PRO A 3 -1.57 -3.00 -24.57
N GLU A 4 -2.56 -3.08 -25.46
CA GLU A 4 -2.73 -2.22 -26.64
C GLU A 4 -3.62 -1.00 -26.37
N ALA A 5 -4.03 -0.77 -25.12
CA ALA A 5 -4.88 0.36 -24.78
C ALA A 5 -4.12 1.69 -24.86
N HIS A 6 -4.81 2.75 -25.28
CA HIS A 6 -4.28 4.10 -25.19
C HIS A 6 -4.40 4.61 -23.74
N ILE A 7 -3.39 5.34 -23.27
CA ILE A 7 -3.32 5.83 -21.89
C ILE A 7 -3.38 7.36 -21.90
N ALA A 8 -4.37 7.92 -21.22
CA ALA A 8 -4.42 9.32 -20.82
C ALA A 8 -4.16 9.43 -19.31
N MET A 9 -3.31 10.38 -18.90
CA MET A 9 -2.93 10.57 -17.51
C MET A 9 -3.36 11.94 -17.01
N TYR A 10 -4.13 11.95 -15.92
CA TYR A 10 -4.60 13.18 -15.26
C TYR A 10 -4.00 13.23 -13.86
N LYS A 11 -3.10 14.18 -13.64
CA LYS A 11 -2.39 14.32 -12.36
C LYS A 11 -3.24 15.15 -11.40
N VAL A 12 -3.66 14.53 -10.30
CA VAL A 12 -4.47 15.19 -9.25
C VAL A 12 -3.71 15.42 -7.94
N CYS A 13 -2.66 14.62 -7.69
CA CYS A 13 -1.89 14.68 -6.45
C CYS A 13 -0.60 15.48 -6.64
N ASN A 14 -0.27 16.34 -5.68
CA ASN A 14 1.03 17.00 -5.60
C ASN A 14 1.68 16.68 -4.26
N ASN A 15 2.72 15.85 -4.27
CA ASN A 15 3.35 15.30 -3.07
C ASN A 15 2.32 14.53 -2.23
N ASP A 16 2.01 15.02 -1.03
CA ASP A 16 1.07 14.42 -0.08
C ASP A 16 -0.32 15.07 -0.13
N ASP A 17 -0.52 16.10 -0.96
CA ASP A 17 -1.80 16.79 -1.08
C ASP A 17 -2.67 16.19 -2.20
N PHE A 18 -3.94 15.95 -1.85
CA PHE A 18 -4.99 15.44 -2.74
C PHE A 18 -6.18 16.42 -2.74
N PRO A 19 -6.10 17.54 -3.46
CA PRO A 19 -7.19 18.50 -3.50
C PRO A 19 -8.44 17.89 -4.15
N GLU A 20 -9.55 17.87 -3.43
CA GLU A 20 -10.85 17.38 -3.92
C GLU A 20 -11.25 18.04 -5.25
N SER A 21 -10.99 19.35 -5.37
CA SER A 21 -11.23 20.12 -6.59
C SER A 21 -10.37 19.65 -7.77
N ALA A 22 -9.14 19.21 -7.53
CA ALA A 22 -8.28 18.68 -8.58
C ALA A 22 -8.76 17.29 -9.04
N ILE A 23 -9.27 16.46 -8.13
CA ILE A 23 -9.87 15.17 -8.47
C ILE A 23 -11.09 15.38 -9.37
N LEU A 24 -12.03 16.23 -8.95
CA LEU A 24 -13.25 16.48 -9.72
C LEU A 24 -12.93 17.10 -11.09
N ALA A 25 -12.05 18.10 -11.13
CA ALA A 25 -11.64 18.72 -12.40
C ALA A 25 -10.97 17.73 -13.36
N ALA A 26 -10.15 16.81 -12.85
CA ALA A 26 -9.53 15.78 -13.69
C ALA A 26 -10.56 14.78 -14.24
N MET A 27 -11.58 14.43 -13.45
CA MET A 27 -12.67 13.58 -13.93
C MET A 27 -13.48 14.29 -15.01
N ASP A 28 -13.81 15.56 -14.83
CA ASP A 28 -14.52 16.37 -15.84
C ASP A 28 -13.75 16.42 -17.17
N ILE A 29 -12.46 16.74 -17.13
CA ILE A 29 -11.63 16.77 -18.35
C ILE A 29 -11.52 15.37 -18.98
N ALA A 30 -11.35 14.31 -18.19
CA ALA A 30 -11.28 12.95 -18.73
C ALA A 30 -12.59 12.53 -19.42
N ILE A 31 -13.73 12.96 -18.88
CA ILE A 31 -15.04 12.77 -19.48
C ILE A 31 -15.16 13.53 -20.80
N GLU A 32 -14.68 14.78 -20.85
CA GLU A 32 -14.68 15.61 -22.07
C GLU A 32 -13.77 15.03 -23.16
N ASP A 33 -12.60 14.51 -22.78
CA ASP A 33 -11.64 13.83 -23.66
C ASP A 33 -12.19 12.49 -24.20
N GLY A 34 -13.30 12.00 -23.65
CA GLY A 34 -14.01 10.83 -24.16
C GLY A 34 -13.31 9.51 -23.85
N VAL A 35 -12.70 9.39 -22.68
CA VAL A 35 -12.10 8.12 -22.24
C VAL A 35 -13.14 7.02 -22.09
N ASP A 36 -12.78 5.77 -22.36
CA ASP A 36 -13.69 4.63 -22.20
C ASP A 36 -13.76 4.12 -20.75
N VAL A 37 -12.65 4.25 -20.01
CA VAL A 37 -12.49 3.74 -18.64
C VAL A 37 -11.70 4.72 -17.79
N LEU A 38 -12.19 4.96 -16.57
CA LEU A 38 -11.49 5.66 -15.50
C LEU A 38 -10.97 4.66 -14.46
N SER A 39 -9.68 4.76 -14.14
CA SER A 39 -9.00 3.94 -13.12
C SER A 39 -8.40 4.82 -12.05
N LEU A 40 -8.99 4.83 -10.85
CA LEU A 40 -8.61 5.69 -9.74
C LEU A 40 -8.09 4.87 -8.56
N SER A 41 -6.79 4.94 -8.28
CA SER A 41 -6.16 4.33 -7.10
C SER A 41 -6.02 5.34 -5.96
N LEU A 42 -7.14 5.95 -5.57
CA LEU A 42 -7.24 6.92 -4.48
C LEU A 42 -8.63 6.84 -3.82
N GLY A 43 -8.79 7.49 -2.66
CA GLY A 43 -10.05 7.58 -1.92
C GLY A 43 -9.95 8.59 -0.78
N LEU A 44 -11.08 9.16 -0.36
CA LEU A 44 -11.15 10.24 0.65
C LEU A 44 -11.79 9.79 1.97
N GLY A 45 -11.86 8.47 2.21
CA GLY A 45 -12.62 7.90 3.32
C GLY A 45 -14.08 7.65 2.95
N SER A 46 -14.93 7.49 3.97
CA SER A 46 -16.38 7.32 3.82
C SER A 46 -17.06 8.69 3.97
N LEU A 47 -17.65 9.17 2.87
CA LEU A 47 -18.37 10.44 2.80
C LEU A 47 -19.77 10.20 2.23
N PRO A 48 -20.78 11.02 2.57
CA PRO A 48 -22.05 11.00 1.87
C PRO A 48 -21.84 11.26 0.36
N PHE A 49 -22.54 10.52 -0.51
CA PHE A 49 -22.26 10.56 -1.96
C PHE A 49 -22.40 11.94 -2.63
N PHE A 50 -23.22 12.82 -2.06
CA PHE A 50 -23.39 14.19 -2.57
C PHE A 50 -22.24 15.13 -2.17
N ASP A 51 -21.39 14.70 -1.25
CA ASP A 51 -20.22 15.44 -0.72
C ASP A 51 -18.90 14.72 -1.05
N ASP A 52 -18.97 13.60 -1.78
CA ASP A 52 -17.82 12.85 -2.26
C ASP A 52 -17.51 13.24 -3.71
N PRO A 53 -16.41 13.95 -3.99
CA PRO A 53 -16.06 14.38 -5.35
C PRO A 53 -15.81 13.20 -6.30
N ILE A 54 -15.34 12.05 -5.79
CA ILE A 54 -15.14 10.84 -6.59
C ILE A 54 -16.50 10.24 -6.96
N ALA A 55 -17.42 10.18 -6.00
CA ALA A 55 -18.77 9.68 -6.26
C ALA A 55 -19.51 10.57 -7.29
N LEU A 56 -19.42 11.90 -7.15
CA LEU A 56 -20.01 12.86 -8.07
C LEU A 56 -19.41 12.75 -9.49
N GLY A 57 -18.09 12.78 -9.63
CA GLY A 57 -17.43 12.64 -10.92
C GLY A 57 -17.70 11.27 -11.55
N ALA A 58 -17.75 10.20 -10.75
CA ALA A 58 -18.05 8.86 -11.25
C ALA A 58 -19.50 8.73 -11.74
N PHE A 59 -20.44 9.41 -11.08
CA PHE A 59 -21.83 9.46 -11.52
C PHE A 59 -21.95 10.12 -12.89
N ALA A 60 -21.29 11.27 -13.07
CA ALA A 60 -21.25 11.99 -14.35
C ALA A 60 -20.60 11.16 -15.47
N ALA A 61 -19.52 10.44 -15.16
CA ALA A 61 -18.85 9.54 -16.10
C ALA A 61 -19.79 8.41 -16.58
N ILE A 62 -20.48 7.76 -15.64
CA ILE A 62 -21.38 6.65 -15.96
C ILE A 62 -22.61 7.08 -16.74
N GLN A 63 -23.13 8.29 -16.51
CA GLN A 63 -24.19 8.85 -17.33
C GLN A 63 -23.78 9.01 -18.81
N LYS A 64 -22.47 9.10 -19.10
CA LYS A 64 -21.90 9.13 -20.45
C LYS A 64 -21.39 7.77 -20.93
N GLY A 65 -21.65 6.70 -20.18
CA GLY A 65 -21.24 5.34 -20.53
C GLY A 65 -19.77 5.01 -20.21
N ILE A 66 -19.09 5.84 -19.44
CA ILE A 66 -17.69 5.64 -19.05
C ILE A 66 -17.63 4.77 -17.79
N PHE A 67 -16.87 3.68 -17.83
CA PHE A 67 -16.74 2.77 -16.70
C PHE A 67 -15.74 3.31 -15.66
N VAL A 68 -16.06 3.21 -14.37
CA VAL A 68 -15.21 3.74 -13.29
C VAL A 68 -14.81 2.63 -12.32
N SER A 69 -13.50 2.44 -12.16
CA SER A 69 -12.92 1.52 -11.18
C SER A 69 -12.11 2.28 -10.14
N CYS A 70 -12.39 2.03 -8.86
CA CYS A 70 -11.69 2.63 -7.73
C CYS A 70 -11.17 1.57 -6.74
N SER A 71 -10.09 1.85 -6.03
CA SER A 71 -9.59 0.99 -4.94
C SER A 71 -10.47 1.07 -3.68
N ALA A 72 -10.58 -0.02 -2.92
CA ALA A 72 -11.29 -0.05 -1.63
C ALA A 72 -10.52 0.59 -0.45
N ALA A 73 -9.36 1.22 -0.71
CA ALA A 73 -8.40 1.72 0.28
C ALA A 73 -7.74 0.62 1.14
N ASN A 74 -6.86 1.04 2.07
CA ASN A 74 -5.96 0.17 2.83
C ASN A 74 -6.18 0.24 4.36
N ALA A 75 -7.33 0.74 4.81
CA ALA A 75 -7.63 0.96 6.23
C ALA A 75 -8.16 -0.29 6.97
N GLY A 76 -8.25 -1.43 6.28
CA GLY A 76 -8.67 -2.71 6.88
C GLY A 76 -7.75 -3.19 8.01
N PRO A 77 -8.09 -4.31 8.68
CA PRO A 77 -9.10 -5.30 8.30
C PRO A 77 -10.46 -5.13 9.00
N GLY A 78 -10.67 -4.04 9.76
CA GLY A 78 -11.93 -3.81 10.47
C GLY A 78 -13.14 -3.67 9.54
N TYR A 79 -14.33 -3.97 10.06
CA TYR A 79 -15.58 -3.70 9.33
C TYR A 79 -15.75 -2.20 9.07
N SER A 80 -16.42 -1.85 7.96
CA SER A 80 -16.74 -0.47 7.58
C SER A 80 -15.51 0.44 7.45
N THR A 81 -14.42 -0.09 6.87
CA THR A 81 -13.15 0.63 6.63
C THR A 81 -12.91 0.95 5.15
N LEU A 82 -13.84 0.58 4.26
CA LEU A 82 -13.69 0.80 2.82
C LEU A 82 -13.90 2.28 2.46
N SER A 83 -13.46 2.67 1.27
CA SER A 83 -13.78 3.95 0.63
C SER A 83 -14.34 3.70 -0.77
N ASN A 84 -14.82 4.75 -1.45
CA ASN A 84 -15.43 4.67 -2.79
C ASN A 84 -16.66 3.74 -2.79
N GLU A 85 -17.64 4.04 -1.94
CA GLU A 85 -18.76 3.14 -1.64
C GLU A 85 -19.96 3.29 -2.59
N ALA A 86 -19.88 4.27 -3.50
CA ALA A 86 -20.99 4.59 -4.38
C ALA A 86 -21.34 3.41 -5.29
N PRO A 87 -22.64 3.06 -5.45
CA PRO A 87 -23.07 1.83 -6.12
C PRO A 87 -22.77 1.80 -7.63
N TRP A 88 -22.44 2.95 -8.22
CA TRP A 88 -22.02 3.05 -9.60
C TRP A 88 -20.51 2.85 -9.79
N ILE A 89 -19.71 2.77 -8.72
CA ILE A 89 -18.26 2.55 -8.81
C ILE A 89 -17.96 1.04 -8.69
N LEU A 90 -17.06 0.53 -9.54
CA LEU A 90 -16.44 -0.77 -9.27
C LEU A 90 -15.35 -0.60 -8.19
N THR A 91 -15.68 -0.97 -6.96
CA THR A 91 -14.77 -0.87 -5.81
C THR A 91 -13.97 -2.17 -5.64
N VAL A 92 -12.64 -2.07 -5.74
CA VAL A 92 -11.74 -3.22 -5.84
C VAL A 92 -10.94 -3.41 -4.56
N GLY A 93 -11.12 -4.57 -3.91
CA GLY A 93 -10.30 -5.01 -2.79
C GLY A 93 -8.97 -5.65 -3.23
N ALA A 94 -7.98 -5.67 -2.34
CA ALA A 94 -6.69 -6.31 -2.58
C ALA A 94 -6.70 -7.76 -2.08
N SER A 95 -6.04 -8.65 -2.83
CA SER A 95 -5.80 -10.05 -2.45
C SER A 95 -4.37 -10.45 -2.83
N THR A 96 -3.95 -11.62 -2.35
CA THR A 96 -2.64 -12.19 -2.67
C THR A 96 -2.70 -13.07 -3.92
N ILE A 97 -1.55 -13.24 -4.56
CA ILE A 97 -1.33 -14.23 -5.63
C ILE A 97 -0.45 -15.37 -5.09
N ASP A 98 -0.23 -16.40 -5.92
CA ASP A 98 0.62 -17.55 -5.61
C ASP A 98 2.11 -17.20 -5.47
N ARG A 99 2.58 -16.17 -6.20
CA ARG A 99 3.97 -15.70 -6.15
C ARG A 99 4.31 -15.10 -4.78
N LYS A 100 5.35 -15.64 -4.14
CA LYS A 100 6.00 -15.09 -2.94
C LYS A 100 7.44 -14.65 -3.23
N ILE A 101 7.90 -13.63 -2.52
CA ILE A 101 9.30 -13.15 -2.60
C ILE A 101 10.03 -13.62 -1.35
N VAL A 102 10.51 -14.85 -1.43
CA VAL A 102 11.07 -15.59 -0.29
C VAL A 102 12.48 -15.09 0.05
N ALA A 103 12.76 -14.98 1.34
CA ALA A 103 14.08 -14.74 1.90
C ALA A 103 14.35 -15.74 3.03
N SER A 104 15.29 -16.66 2.82
CA SER A 104 15.59 -17.72 3.78
C SER A 104 16.61 -17.27 4.82
N ALA A 105 16.33 -17.55 6.09
CA ALA A 105 17.22 -17.29 7.21
C ALA A 105 17.69 -18.62 7.82
N LYS A 106 18.99 -18.90 7.71
CA LYS A 106 19.65 -20.06 8.33
C LYS A 106 20.34 -19.66 9.62
N LEU A 107 19.99 -20.32 10.72
CA LEU A 107 20.55 -20.08 12.04
C LEU A 107 21.79 -20.93 12.30
N GLY A 108 22.58 -20.54 13.30
CA GLY A 108 23.81 -21.27 13.68
C GLY A 108 23.58 -22.69 14.22
N ASN A 109 22.35 -23.00 14.67
CA ASN A 109 21.94 -24.35 15.07
C ASN A 109 21.48 -25.22 13.88
N GLY A 110 21.56 -24.71 12.65
CA GLY A 110 21.14 -25.42 11.44
C GLY A 110 19.66 -25.28 11.10
N ALA A 111 18.84 -24.66 11.96
CA ALA A 111 17.44 -24.38 11.65
C ALA A 111 17.34 -23.36 10.50
N GLU A 112 16.34 -23.54 9.64
CA GLU A 112 16.09 -22.68 8.49
C GLU A 112 14.64 -22.21 8.49
N TYR A 113 14.44 -20.93 8.21
CA TYR A 113 13.13 -20.28 8.19
C TYR A 113 12.96 -19.54 6.88
N GLU A 114 11.83 -19.77 6.21
CA GLU A 114 11.41 -18.97 5.06
C GLU A 114 10.68 -17.72 5.56
N GLY A 115 11.25 -16.55 5.27
CA GLY A 115 10.61 -15.25 5.43
C GLY A 115 10.31 -14.62 4.09
N GLU A 116 9.94 -13.34 4.12
CA GLU A 116 9.64 -12.54 2.92
C GLU A 116 10.42 -11.23 2.94
N SER A 117 11.06 -10.88 1.83
CA SER A 117 11.80 -9.61 1.68
C SER A 117 11.96 -9.23 0.22
N LEU A 118 11.65 -7.96 -0.11
CA LEU A 118 11.97 -7.37 -1.42
C LEU A 118 13.46 -7.07 -1.59
N PHE A 119 14.20 -6.95 -0.49
CA PHE A 119 15.64 -6.68 -0.53
C PHE A 119 16.42 -7.95 -0.83
N GLN A 120 16.92 -8.06 -2.06
CA GLN A 120 17.62 -9.24 -2.60
C GLN A 120 18.97 -8.82 -3.21
N PRO A 121 19.97 -8.43 -2.39
CA PRO A 121 21.27 -7.99 -2.87
C PRO A 121 22.03 -9.13 -3.56
N LYS A 122 22.55 -8.87 -4.76
CA LYS A 122 23.34 -9.86 -5.53
C LYS A 122 24.72 -10.11 -4.93
N ASP A 123 25.29 -9.10 -4.29
CA ASP A 123 26.66 -9.12 -3.76
C ASP A 123 26.72 -9.49 -2.27
N PHE A 124 25.61 -9.96 -1.70
CA PHE A 124 25.59 -10.41 -0.31
C PHE A 124 26.19 -11.81 -0.22
N ILE A 125 27.32 -11.90 0.48
CA ILE A 125 27.96 -13.18 0.78
C ILE A 125 27.21 -13.79 1.98
N PRO A 126 26.55 -14.96 1.84
CA PRO A 126 25.86 -15.60 2.95
C PRO A 126 26.86 -15.99 4.05
N GLN A 127 26.87 -15.23 5.14
CA GLN A 127 27.72 -15.48 6.30
C GLN A 127 26.87 -15.53 7.57
N LEU A 128 27.24 -16.43 8.48
CA LEU A 128 26.67 -16.44 9.82
C LEU A 128 27.15 -15.19 10.57
N LEU A 129 26.21 -14.31 10.88
CA LEU A 129 26.43 -13.12 11.69
C LEU A 129 25.89 -13.35 13.11
N PRO A 130 26.50 -12.71 14.14
CA PRO A 130 25.96 -12.77 15.49
C PRO A 130 24.51 -12.29 15.53
N LEU A 131 23.66 -13.05 16.19
CA LEU A 131 22.24 -12.75 16.37
C LEU A 131 22.03 -12.06 17.72
N VAL A 132 21.28 -10.96 17.75
CA VAL A 132 20.98 -10.20 18.97
C VAL A 132 19.48 -10.00 19.14
N TYR A 133 18.95 -10.44 20.28
CA TYR A 133 17.59 -10.15 20.71
C TYR A 133 17.61 -9.19 21.89
N LEU A 134 17.16 -7.96 21.67
CA LEU A 134 17.22 -6.90 22.68
C LEU A 134 16.00 -6.89 23.62
N GLY A 135 14.95 -7.64 23.27
CA GLY A 135 13.78 -7.83 24.15
C GLY A 135 14.06 -8.70 25.38
N ALA A 136 15.20 -9.39 25.45
CA ALA A 136 15.61 -10.17 26.61
C ALA A 136 15.86 -9.31 27.87
N ASN A 137 16.13 -8.01 27.69
CA ASN A 137 16.44 -7.09 28.78
C ASN A 137 15.18 -6.45 29.44
N GLY A 138 13.97 -6.93 29.11
CA GLY A 138 12.71 -6.47 29.75
C GLY A 138 12.22 -5.09 29.32
N VAL A 139 12.92 -4.39 28.42
CA VAL A 139 12.53 -3.07 27.90
C VAL A 139 11.78 -3.25 26.59
N ASN A 140 10.45 -3.23 26.66
CA ASN A 140 9.54 -3.55 25.54
C ASN A 140 9.81 -2.69 24.27
N THR A 141 10.20 -1.43 24.45
CA THR A 141 10.51 -0.50 23.36
C THR A 141 11.74 -0.88 22.53
N THR A 142 12.69 -1.62 23.12
CA THR A 142 13.87 -2.16 22.41
C THR A 142 13.59 -3.49 21.71
N ALA A 143 12.44 -4.11 21.91
CA ALA A 143 12.02 -5.28 21.15
C ALA A 143 11.34 -4.88 19.81
N LEU A 144 10.71 -3.70 19.80
CA LEU A 144 9.87 -3.15 18.71
C LEU A 144 10.59 -2.29 17.68
N CYS A 145 11.93 -2.11 17.79
CA CYS A 145 12.71 -1.38 16.78
C CYS A 145 12.35 0.11 16.56
N PHE A 146 11.69 0.78 17.52
CA PHE A 146 11.31 2.19 17.32
C PHE A 146 12.51 3.09 16.99
N PRO A 147 12.30 4.16 16.20
CA PRO A 147 13.35 5.14 15.93
C PRO A 147 14.03 5.59 17.23
N ARG A 148 15.37 5.61 17.24
CA ARG A 148 16.22 5.96 18.40
C ARG A 148 16.24 4.95 19.57
N SER A 149 15.50 3.83 19.52
CA SER A 149 15.56 2.77 20.54
C SER A 149 16.95 2.12 20.70
N LEU A 150 17.84 2.31 19.71
CA LEU A 150 19.17 1.72 19.65
C LEU A 150 20.33 2.68 19.95
N LYS A 151 20.05 3.93 20.35
CA LYS A 151 21.06 5.01 20.37
C LYS A 151 22.34 4.67 21.17
N ASN A 152 22.27 3.74 22.12
CA ASN A 152 23.39 3.31 22.97
C ASN A 152 23.70 1.81 22.90
N ILE A 153 23.28 1.10 21.83
CA ILE A 153 23.47 -0.35 21.68
C ILE A 153 24.30 -0.63 20.43
N ASP A 154 25.47 -1.27 20.60
CA ASP A 154 26.32 -1.65 19.47
C ASP A 154 25.78 -2.90 18.75
N VAL A 155 25.15 -2.64 17.60
CA VAL A 155 24.59 -3.65 16.68
C VAL A 155 25.37 -3.75 15.37
N LYS A 156 26.55 -3.11 15.26
CA LYS A 156 27.31 -3.11 14.01
C LYS A 156 27.79 -4.51 13.67
N GLY A 157 27.51 -4.97 12.45
CA GLY A 157 27.89 -6.31 11.96
C GLY A 157 27.07 -7.46 12.58
N LYS A 158 25.92 -7.16 13.21
CA LYS A 158 25.04 -8.14 13.86
C LYS A 158 23.66 -8.14 13.21
N VAL A 159 22.97 -9.27 13.28
CA VAL A 159 21.56 -9.39 12.88
C VAL A 159 20.70 -9.22 14.13
N ARG A 160 19.73 -8.30 14.09
CA ARG A 160 18.81 -8.04 15.20
C ARG A 160 17.49 -8.77 14.98
N ILE A 161 16.96 -9.36 16.04
CA ILE A 161 15.59 -9.88 16.08
C ILE A 161 14.65 -8.81 16.64
N SER A 162 13.52 -8.62 16.00
CA SER A 162 12.43 -7.74 16.44
C SER A 162 11.14 -8.51 16.48
N VAL A 163 10.32 -8.23 17.50
CA VAL A 163 8.96 -8.76 17.61
C VAL A 163 7.99 -7.68 17.16
N LYS A 164 6.82 -8.09 16.67
CA LYS A 164 5.74 -7.19 16.31
C LYS A 164 4.76 -7.11 17.48
N GLU A 165 4.26 -5.91 17.80
CA GLU A 165 3.09 -5.75 18.68
C GLU A 165 1.84 -6.23 17.92
N HIS A 166 0.97 -6.98 18.61
CA HIS A 166 -0.33 -7.41 18.08
C HIS A 166 -1.35 -6.30 18.14
#